data_AF-A0A1G4B722-F1
#
_entry.id   AF-A0A1G4B722-F1
#
_cell.length_a   1.000
_cell.length_b   1.000
_cell.length_c   1.000
_cell.angle_alpha   90.00
_cell.angle_beta   90.00
_cell.angle_gamma   90.00
#
_symmetry.space_group_name_H-M   'P 1'
#
loop_
_entity.id
_entity.type
_entity.pdbx_description
1 polymer ?
#
loop_
_entity_poly.entity_id
_entity_poly.type
_entity_poly.pdbx_seq_one_letter_code
_entity_poly.pdbx_strand_id
1 'polypeptide(L)'
;MNASYAIMAGTMPMTTISDTLDFTPPGSILDEAMRLQLESIYFANFHPQWPLLHRETFEMTAQPKLLTQVVMTVGLWFASWPDARNLAIKFHDSLLVEAGKKLSLLILTILVPYRADESMDKVMMTHTLLLETFKATGVYEQSKINLGSQLCGYSGYPWIFKEFYQRLAVYQFKLHLILQTMFITIHPDLRLSRNVEPGMLGIKIPLPLMMWDGPAAHWYGMVPMDHDDDVLMISKMCEQASLTMDNKALVPLLSWDRCLGMAIWCWCLRGSETDKEFVESVKPFVLDSLKNTNAFPGPS
;
A
#
# COMPACT_ATOMS: atom_id res chain seq x y z
N MET A 1 42.49 15.93 -5.18
CA MET A 1 42.94 14.59 -5.64
C MET A 1 41.71 13.71 -5.70
N ASN A 2 41.24 13.45 -6.92
CA ASN A 2 40.02 12.69 -7.20
C ASN A 2 40.36 11.20 -7.21
N ALA A 3 39.62 10.39 -6.44
CA ALA A 3 39.58 8.95 -6.61
C ALA A 3 38.18 8.57 -7.09
N SER A 4 38.11 8.26 -8.39
CA SER A 4 36.93 7.81 -9.11
C SER A 4 36.61 6.37 -8.72
N TYR A 5 35.40 6.11 -8.21
CA TYR A 5 34.85 4.76 -8.14
C TYR A 5 34.18 4.44 -9.47
N ALA A 6 34.88 3.66 -10.31
CA ALA A 6 34.32 3.05 -11.50
C ALA A 6 33.35 1.92 -11.08
N ILE A 7 32.06 2.11 -11.31
CA ILE A 7 31.06 1.05 -11.19
C ILE A 7 31.24 0.12 -12.39
N MET A 8 31.65 -1.12 -12.13
CA MET A 8 31.71 -2.18 -13.13
C MET A 8 30.30 -2.49 -13.64
N ALA A 9 29.99 -2.06 -14.86
CA ALA A 9 28.91 -2.60 -15.66
C ALA A 9 29.31 -4.01 -16.13
N GLY A 10 29.12 -5.01 -15.26
CA GLY A 10 29.30 -6.42 -15.59
C GLY A 10 27.95 -7.07 -15.87
N THR A 11 27.68 -7.41 -17.12
CA THR A 11 26.55 -8.25 -17.53
C THR A 11 26.75 -9.65 -16.93
N MET A 12 25.96 -10.00 -15.91
CA MET A 12 25.99 -11.34 -15.29
C MET A 12 25.35 -12.36 -16.25
N PRO A 13 25.91 -13.59 -16.39
CA PRO A 13 25.37 -14.62 -17.27
C PRO A 13 24.03 -15.20 -16.75
N MET A 14 23.03 -15.21 -17.64
CA MET A 14 21.59 -15.47 -17.43
C MET A 14 21.20 -16.86 -16.88
N THR A 15 22.06 -17.87 -16.93
CA THR A 15 21.67 -19.27 -16.62
C THR A 15 21.72 -19.66 -15.15
N THR A 16 21.95 -18.71 -14.23
CA THR A 16 22.12 -19.02 -12.79
C THR A 16 21.09 -18.38 -11.87
N ILE A 17 20.38 -17.32 -12.27
CA ILE A 17 19.50 -16.54 -11.37
C ILE A 17 18.21 -17.31 -11.01
N SER A 18 17.61 -18.02 -11.97
CA SER A 18 16.38 -18.80 -11.73
C SER A 18 16.59 -19.99 -10.79
N ASP A 19 17.80 -20.57 -10.76
CA ASP A 19 18.12 -21.75 -9.96
C ASP A 19 18.72 -21.41 -8.58
N THR A 20 19.08 -20.14 -8.34
CA THR A 20 19.71 -19.67 -7.09
C THR A 20 18.81 -18.82 -6.20
N LEU A 21 17.71 -18.28 -6.71
CA LEU A 21 16.72 -17.54 -5.92
C LEU A 21 15.82 -18.51 -5.16
N ASP A 22 16.33 -19.03 -4.05
CA ASP A 22 15.54 -19.73 -3.03
C ASP A 22 15.46 -18.80 -1.81
N PHE A 23 14.27 -18.42 -1.34
CA PHE A 23 14.12 -17.44 -0.24
C PHE A 23 14.44 -18.05 1.16
N THR A 24 15.46 -18.88 1.26
CA THR A 24 15.88 -19.61 2.48
C THR A 24 17.38 -19.45 2.74
N PRO A 25 17.79 -19.56 4.01
CA PRO A 25 18.40 -18.49 4.82
C PRO A 25 19.74 -17.92 4.27
N PRO A 26 20.12 -16.70 4.69
CA PRO A 26 21.24 -15.95 4.13
C PRO A 26 22.58 -16.64 4.37
N GLY A 27 23.40 -16.73 3.33
CA GLY A 27 24.74 -17.31 3.43
C GLY A 27 25.72 -16.91 2.34
N SER A 28 25.28 -16.31 1.24
CA SER A 28 26.16 -15.84 0.17
C SER A 28 26.11 -14.32 0.00
N ILE A 29 27.26 -13.71 -0.32
CA ILE A 29 27.37 -12.26 -0.60
C ILE A 29 26.47 -11.85 -1.78
N LEU A 30 26.25 -12.77 -2.72
CA LEU A 30 25.39 -12.55 -3.88
C LEU A 30 23.90 -12.43 -3.47
N ASP A 31 23.46 -13.23 -2.49
CA ASP A 31 22.09 -13.20 -1.96
C ASP A 31 21.79 -11.89 -1.22
N GLU A 32 22.74 -11.41 -0.42
CA GLU A 32 22.60 -10.13 0.30
C GLU A 32 22.60 -8.91 -0.64
N ALA A 33 23.48 -8.90 -1.65
CA ALA A 33 23.51 -7.82 -2.64
C ALA A 33 22.22 -7.76 -3.46
N MET A 34 21.69 -8.93 -3.83
CA MET A 34 20.41 -9.05 -4.53
C MET A 34 19.25 -8.54 -3.68
N ARG A 35 19.21 -8.92 -2.40
CA ARG A 35 18.22 -8.45 -1.43
C ARG A 35 18.20 -6.92 -1.34
N LEU A 36 19.35 -6.30 -1.08
CA LEU A 36 19.47 -4.85 -0.97
C LEU A 36 19.05 -4.13 -2.26
N GLN A 37 19.36 -4.71 -3.41
CA GLN A 37 18.95 -4.15 -4.70
C GLN A 37 17.43 -4.20 -4.90
N LEU A 38 16.78 -5.32 -4.58
CA LEU A 38 15.32 -5.47 -4.70
C LEU A 38 14.58 -4.59 -3.68
N GLU A 39 15.09 -4.47 -2.45
CA GLU A 39 14.57 -3.53 -1.45
C GLU A 39 14.66 -2.07 -1.95
N SER A 40 15.79 -1.68 -2.56
CA SER A 40 15.95 -0.36 -3.18
C SER A 40 14.94 -0.12 -4.31
N ILE A 41 14.73 -1.12 -5.17
CA ILE A 41 13.73 -1.05 -6.26
C ILE A 41 12.31 -0.90 -5.70
N TYR A 42 11.96 -1.60 -4.61
CA TYR A 42 10.68 -1.44 -3.91
C TYR A 42 10.47 0.00 -3.44
N PHE A 43 11.47 0.57 -2.72
CA PHE A 43 11.36 1.93 -2.18
C PHE A 43 11.38 3.01 -3.25
N ALA A 44 11.96 2.73 -4.43
CA ALA A 44 12.00 3.65 -5.55
C ALA A 44 10.71 3.64 -6.40
N ASN A 45 10.07 2.48 -6.59
CA ASN A 45 8.99 2.32 -7.58
C ASN A 45 7.61 2.08 -6.97
N PHE A 46 7.53 1.35 -5.87
CA PHE A 46 6.24 0.99 -5.26
C PHE A 46 5.89 1.90 -4.09
N HIS A 47 6.85 2.12 -3.18
CA HIS A 47 6.67 2.92 -1.98
C HIS A 47 6.16 4.35 -2.22
N PRO A 48 6.53 5.09 -3.29
CA PRO A 48 5.98 6.44 -3.51
C PRO A 48 4.46 6.46 -3.71
N GLN A 49 3.86 5.35 -4.16
CA GLN A 49 2.42 5.21 -4.38
C GLN A 49 1.72 4.52 -3.21
N TRP A 50 2.44 3.62 -2.55
CA TRP A 50 1.97 2.77 -1.45
C TRP A 50 2.94 2.81 -0.27
N PRO A 51 3.11 3.97 0.38
CA PRO A 51 4.05 4.18 1.48
C PRO A 51 3.55 3.54 2.78
N LEU A 52 3.50 2.22 2.80
CA LEU A 52 3.06 1.39 3.92
C LEU A 52 4.18 1.12 4.93
N LEU A 53 5.43 1.18 4.49
CA LEU A 53 6.61 0.94 5.34
C LEU A 53 7.31 2.27 5.63
N HIS A 54 7.84 2.45 6.84
CA HIS A 54 8.75 3.56 7.10
C HIS A 54 10.16 3.14 6.71
N ARG A 55 10.72 3.80 5.69
CA ARG A 55 11.98 3.39 5.05
C ARG A 55 13.11 3.16 6.04
N GLU A 56 13.44 4.16 6.85
CA GLU A 56 14.60 4.06 7.76
C GLU A 56 14.43 2.93 8.80
N THR A 57 13.25 2.81 9.42
CA THR A 57 13.01 1.70 10.36
C THR A 57 13.11 0.33 9.68
N PHE A 58 12.68 0.23 8.41
CA PHE A 58 12.79 -1.02 7.65
C PHE A 58 14.27 -1.38 7.42
N GLU A 59 15.06 -0.41 6.98
CA GLU A 59 16.48 -0.58 6.64
C GLU A 59 17.37 -0.77 7.88
N MET A 60 17.07 -0.11 9.00
CA MET A 60 17.91 -0.09 10.20
C MET A 60 17.55 -1.16 11.24
N THR A 61 16.40 -1.81 11.13
CA THR A 61 15.96 -2.82 12.11
C THR A 61 15.77 -4.19 11.48
N ALA A 62 15.91 -5.24 12.28
CA ALA A 62 15.70 -6.61 11.81
C ALA A 62 14.23 -6.81 11.41
N GLN A 63 14.00 -7.14 10.14
CA GLN A 63 12.67 -7.35 9.61
C GLN A 63 12.23 -8.82 9.74
N PRO A 64 10.93 -9.10 9.95
CA PRO A 64 10.42 -10.46 9.85
C PRO A 64 10.68 -11.03 8.45
N LYS A 65 11.16 -12.27 8.37
CA LYS A 65 11.50 -12.96 7.11
C LYS A 65 10.41 -12.82 6.04
N LEU A 66 9.15 -13.07 6.41
CA LEU A 66 8.01 -12.95 5.50
C LEU A 66 7.86 -11.54 4.92
N LEU A 67 8.10 -10.50 5.71
CA LEU A 67 8.00 -9.12 5.23
C LEU A 67 9.11 -8.80 4.23
N THR A 68 10.34 -9.24 4.51
CA THR A 68 11.47 -9.11 3.58
C THR A 68 11.18 -9.82 2.25
N GLN A 69 10.67 -11.05 2.29
CA GLN A 69 10.28 -11.81 1.08
C GLN A 69 9.22 -11.08 0.26
N VAL A 70 8.22 -10.48 0.91
CA VAL A 70 7.18 -9.69 0.24
C VAL A 70 7.77 -8.43 -0.43
N VAL A 71 8.63 -7.69 0.28
CA VAL A 71 9.30 -6.50 -0.26
C VAL A 71 10.16 -6.86 -1.47
N MET A 72 10.94 -7.94 -1.38
CA MET A 72 11.75 -8.44 -2.49
C MET A 72 10.89 -8.90 -3.67
N THR A 73 9.75 -9.56 -3.43
CA THR A 73 8.82 -10.00 -4.48
C THR A 73 8.23 -8.82 -5.25
N VAL A 74 7.85 -7.75 -4.54
CA VAL A 74 7.41 -6.50 -5.18
C VAL A 74 8.58 -5.81 -5.89
N GLY A 75 9.79 -5.82 -5.31
CA GLY A 75 11.00 -5.35 -5.97
C GLY A 75 11.26 -6.07 -7.31
N LEU A 76 11.11 -7.39 -7.35
CA LEU A 76 11.24 -8.20 -8.56
C LEU A 76 10.22 -7.79 -9.64
N TRP A 77 9.00 -7.46 -9.25
CA TRP A 77 7.96 -7.01 -10.19
C TRP A 77 8.35 -5.74 -10.95
N PHE A 78 8.99 -4.80 -10.26
CA PHE A 78 9.44 -3.53 -10.82
C PHE A 78 10.87 -3.57 -11.37
N ALA A 79 11.59 -4.69 -11.19
CA ALA A 79 12.89 -4.87 -11.79
C ALA A 79 12.77 -4.97 -13.32
N SER A 80 13.74 -4.40 -14.03
CA SER A 80 13.77 -4.35 -15.49
C SER A 80 14.48 -5.56 -16.12
N TRP A 81 14.84 -6.58 -15.33
CA TRP A 81 15.62 -7.70 -15.82
C TRP A 81 14.73 -8.76 -16.48
N PRO A 82 15.28 -9.55 -17.42
CA PRO A 82 14.59 -10.71 -17.96
C PRO A 82 14.10 -11.64 -16.84
N ASP A 83 12.90 -12.20 -17.01
CA ASP A 83 12.24 -13.15 -16.09
C ASP A 83 11.93 -12.66 -14.67
N ALA A 84 12.31 -11.44 -14.28
CA ALA A 84 12.05 -10.92 -12.94
C ALA A 84 10.55 -10.90 -12.60
N ARG A 85 9.68 -10.57 -13.57
CA ARG A 85 8.22 -10.63 -13.39
C ARG A 85 7.68 -12.05 -13.25
N ASN A 86 8.21 -13.01 -14.01
CA ASN A 86 7.82 -14.41 -13.91
C ASN A 86 8.17 -14.96 -12.52
N LEU A 87 9.36 -14.61 -12.02
CA LEU A 87 9.78 -14.93 -10.66
C LEU A 87 8.88 -14.24 -9.62
N ALA A 88 8.61 -12.95 -9.77
CA ALA A 88 7.72 -12.21 -8.88
C ALA A 88 6.33 -12.87 -8.78
N ILE A 89 5.76 -13.33 -9.90
CA ILE A 89 4.49 -14.06 -9.95
C ILE A 89 4.58 -15.37 -9.14
N LYS A 90 5.61 -16.19 -9.40
CA LYS A 90 5.81 -17.46 -8.70
C LYS A 90 5.92 -17.27 -7.20
N PHE A 91 6.69 -16.27 -6.76
CA PHE A 91 6.87 -15.99 -5.34
C PHE A 91 5.65 -15.38 -4.69
N HIS A 92 4.96 -14.47 -5.38
CA HIS A 92 3.71 -13.88 -4.91
C HIS A 92 2.65 -14.96 -4.66
N ASP A 93 2.46 -15.89 -5.60
CA ASP A 93 1.49 -16.97 -5.46
C ASP A 93 1.83 -17.89 -4.27
N SER A 94 3.12 -18.17 -4.05
CA SER A 94 3.58 -18.94 -2.89
C SER A 94 3.36 -18.19 -1.57
N LEU A 95 3.69 -16.91 -1.52
CA LEU A 95 3.59 -16.07 -0.33
C LEU A 95 2.14 -15.77 0.04
N LEU A 96 1.22 -15.67 -0.93
CA LEU A 96 -0.22 -15.51 -0.67
C LEU A 96 -0.79 -16.65 0.17
N VAL A 97 -0.30 -17.89 -0.03
CA VAL A 97 -0.73 -19.06 0.75
C VAL A 97 -0.15 -19.03 2.17
N GLU A 98 1.08 -18.53 2.33
CA GLU A 98 1.78 -18.48 3.61
C GLU A 98 1.43 -17.25 4.47
N ALA A 99 0.93 -16.18 3.86
CA ALA A 99 0.74 -14.89 4.51
C ALA A 99 -0.46 -14.87 5.48
N GLY A 100 -0.19 -15.17 6.75
CA GLY A 100 -1.13 -14.91 7.87
C GLY A 100 -1.05 -13.49 8.47
N LYS A 101 -0.06 -12.68 8.07
CA LYS A 101 0.18 -11.34 8.63
C LYS A 101 -0.45 -10.23 7.79
N LYS A 102 -1.23 -9.37 8.47
CA LYS A 102 -2.00 -8.24 7.90
C LYS A 102 -1.26 -7.37 6.88
N LEU A 103 -0.05 -6.90 7.21
CA LEU A 103 0.73 -6.01 6.34
C LEU A 103 1.24 -6.72 5.08
N SER A 104 1.83 -7.91 5.25
CA SER A 104 2.31 -8.75 4.15
C SER A 104 1.18 -9.06 3.17
N LEU A 105 0.00 -9.43 3.70
CA LEU A 105 -1.18 -9.72 2.89
C LEU A 105 -1.66 -8.48 2.13
N LEU A 106 -1.67 -7.30 2.75
CA LEU A 106 -2.03 -6.05 2.09
C LEU A 106 -1.07 -5.74 0.92
N ILE A 107 0.24 -5.77 1.14
CA ILE A 107 1.23 -5.46 0.09
C ILE A 107 1.10 -6.44 -1.08
N LEU A 108 0.96 -7.74 -0.81
CA LEU A 108 0.74 -8.75 -1.85
C LEU A 108 -0.55 -8.49 -2.62
N THR A 109 -1.63 -8.12 -1.94
CA THR A 109 -2.92 -7.86 -2.60
C THR A 109 -2.86 -6.60 -3.49
N ILE A 110 -2.09 -5.58 -3.11
CA ILE A 110 -1.86 -4.37 -3.93
C ILE A 110 -1.12 -4.69 -5.23
N LEU A 111 -0.25 -5.71 -5.25
CA LEU A 111 0.49 -6.07 -6.46
C LEU A 111 -0.43 -6.59 -7.58
N VAL A 112 -1.60 -7.14 -7.25
CA VAL A 112 -2.45 -7.83 -8.22
C VAL A 112 -3.13 -6.91 -9.24
N PRO A 113 -3.65 -5.72 -8.87
CA PRO A 113 -4.05 -4.72 -9.85
C PRO A 113 -2.99 -4.39 -10.92
N TYR A 114 -1.69 -4.52 -10.58
CA TYR A 114 -0.61 -4.35 -11.55
C TYR A 114 -0.38 -5.58 -12.44
N ARG A 115 -0.72 -6.79 -11.95
CA ARG A 115 -0.59 -8.06 -12.68
C ARG A 115 -1.67 -8.22 -13.76
N ALA A 116 -2.91 -7.85 -13.45
CA ALA A 116 -4.08 -7.98 -14.32
C ALA A 116 -4.23 -9.38 -14.97
N ASP A 117 -3.88 -10.45 -14.23
CA ASP A 117 -3.93 -11.85 -14.66
C ASP A 117 -5.05 -12.65 -13.97
N GLU A 118 -5.09 -13.97 -14.18
CA GLU A 118 -6.10 -14.89 -13.62
C GLU A 118 -6.14 -14.94 -12.08
N SER A 119 -5.22 -14.27 -11.37
CA SER A 119 -5.20 -14.24 -9.90
C SER A 119 -6.28 -13.34 -9.27
N MET A 120 -7.02 -12.58 -10.08
CA MET A 120 -8.06 -11.65 -9.60
C MET A 120 -9.09 -12.32 -8.68
N ASP A 121 -9.58 -13.53 -8.99
CA ASP A 121 -10.57 -14.22 -8.17
C ASP A 121 -10.03 -14.58 -6.76
N LYS A 122 -8.78 -15.04 -6.70
CA LYS A 122 -8.09 -15.34 -5.42
C LYS A 122 -7.93 -14.08 -4.57
N VAL A 123 -7.78 -12.93 -5.23
CA VAL A 123 -7.64 -11.63 -4.57
C VAL A 123 -8.91 -11.15 -3.93
N MET A 124 -10.09 -11.41 -4.49
CA MET A 124 -11.33 -10.98 -3.84
C MET A 124 -11.59 -11.70 -2.51
N MET A 125 -11.30 -13.00 -2.45
CA MET A 125 -11.36 -13.74 -1.19
C MET A 125 -10.33 -13.20 -0.18
N THR A 126 -9.10 -12.98 -0.63
CA THR A 126 -8.01 -12.47 0.22
C THR A 126 -8.28 -11.06 0.73
N HIS A 127 -8.79 -10.19 -0.14
CA HIS A 127 -9.21 -8.82 0.19
C HIS A 127 -10.32 -8.80 1.24
N THR A 128 -11.31 -9.69 1.10
CA THR A 128 -12.41 -9.81 2.07
C THR A 128 -11.91 -10.24 3.44
N LEU A 129 -11.01 -11.23 3.50
CA LEU A 129 -10.37 -11.65 4.75
C LEU A 129 -9.57 -10.52 5.40
N LEU A 130 -8.79 -9.78 4.60
CA LEU A 130 -8.01 -8.64 5.06
C LEU A 130 -8.90 -7.55 5.66
N LEU A 131 -9.98 -7.21 4.96
CA LEU A 131 -10.96 -6.22 5.40
C LEU A 131 -11.56 -6.58 6.77
N GLU A 132 -12.09 -7.81 6.91
CA GLU A 132 -12.72 -8.25 8.16
C GLU A 132 -11.70 -8.32 9.30
N THR A 133 -10.47 -8.70 9.00
CA THR A 133 -9.36 -8.67 9.97
C THR A 133 -9.04 -7.24 10.43
N PHE A 134 -9.05 -6.26 9.52
CA PHE A 134 -8.77 -4.86 9.85
C PHE A 134 -9.88 -4.25 10.70
N LYS A 135 -11.14 -4.56 10.37
CA LYS A 135 -12.31 -4.19 11.19
C LYS A 135 -12.22 -4.78 12.59
N ALA A 136 -12.02 -6.10 12.69
CA ALA A 136 -11.95 -6.80 13.98
C ALA A 136 -10.84 -6.28 14.89
N THR A 137 -9.77 -5.74 14.30
CA THR A 137 -8.61 -5.25 15.06
C THR A 137 -8.57 -3.74 15.24
N GLY A 138 -9.62 -3.03 14.82
CA GLY A 138 -9.76 -1.60 15.07
C GLY A 138 -8.83 -0.72 14.26
N VAL A 139 -8.37 -1.18 13.10
CA VAL A 139 -7.47 -0.40 12.22
C VAL A 139 -8.12 0.89 11.75
N TYR A 140 -9.45 0.96 11.72
CA TYR A 140 -10.21 2.13 11.30
C TYR A 140 -10.68 3.03 12.45
N GLU A 141 -10.27 2.74 13.69
CA GLU A 141 -10.73 3.47 14.88
C GLU A 141 -9.56 4.25 15.50
N GLN A 142 -9.60 5.58 15.40
CA GLN A 142 -8.55 6.46 15.92
C GLN A 142 -8.25 6.21 17.41
N SER A 143 -9.29 5.98 18.23
CA SER A 143 -9.15 5.71 19.66
C SER A 143 -8.33 4.45 19.94
N LYS A 144 -8.54 3.36 19.18
CA LYS A 144 -7.77 2.12 19.30
C LYS A 144 -6.34 2.29 18.81
N ILE A 145 -6.12 3.05 17.74
CA ILE A 145 -4.76 3.39 17.26
C ILE A 145 -4.01 4.18 18.34
N ASN A 146 -4.66 5.18 18.93
CA ASN A 146 -4.05 6.01 19.97
C ASN A 146 -3.69 5.19 21.21
N LEU A 147 -4.60 4.33 21.67
CA LEU A 147 -4.34 3.42 22.77
C LEU A 147 -3.18 2.46 22.44
N GLY A 148 -3.18 1.88 21.24
CA GLY A 148 -2.10 1.00 20.77
C GLY A 148 -0.75 1.71 20.71
N SER A 149 -0.71 2.95 20.22
CA SER A 149 0.51 3.78 20.19
C SER A 149 1.09 4.00 21.58
N GLN A 150 0.24 4.31 22.57
CA GLN A 150 0.66 4.48 23.96
C GLN A 150 1.17 3.19 24.58
N LEU A 151 0.48 2.07 24.37
CA LEU A 151 0.88 0.75 24.87
C LEU A 151 2.15 0.23 24.20
N CYS A 152 2.37 0.58 22.93
CA CYS A 152 3.60 0.31 22.21
C CYS A 152 4.76 1.21 22.66
N GLY A 153 4.63 1.98 23.74
CA GLY A 153 5.70 2.80 24.35
C GLY A 153 7.03 2.07 24.61
N TYR A 154 7.05 0.73 24.62
CA TYR A 154 8.27 -0.08 24.67
C TYR A 154 9.05 -0.16 23.35
N SER A 155 8.46 0.18 22.19
CA SER A 155 9.10 0.10 20.87
C SER A 155 9.99 1.30 20.53
N GLY A 156 10.05 2.32 21.37
CA GLY A 156 10.79 3.57 21.13
C GLY A 156 10.17 4.49 20.08
N TYR A 157 9.22 4.02 19.27
CA TYR A 157 8.61 4.80 18.17
C TYR A 157 7.05 4.79 18.17
N PRO A 158 6.38 5.33 19.21
CA PRO A 158 4.92 5.41 19.27
C PRO A 158 4.27 6.14 18.08
N TRP A 159 4.92 7.20 17.59
CA TRP A 159 4.48 7.97 16.41
C TRP A 159 4.46 7.14 15.13
N ILE A 160 5.52 6.38 14.88
CA ILE A 160 5.62 5.53 13.69
C ILE A 160 4.53 4.44 13.73
N PHE A 161 4.27 3.87 14.91
CA PHE A 161 3.16 2.93 15.10
C PHE A 161 1.82 3.56 14.71
N LYS A 162 1.52 4.75 15.25
CA LYS A 162 0.25 5.44 14.98
C LYS A 162 0.06 5.72 13.48
N GLU A 163 1.06 6.32 12.88
CA GLU A 163 1.05 6.69 11.47
C GLU A 163 0.95 5.46 10.55
N PHE A 164 1.63 4.37 10.91
CA PHE A 164 1.54 3.09 10.20
C PHE A 164 0.11 2.55 10.15
N TYR A 165 -0.63 2.56 11.26
CA TYR A 165 -2.02 2.08 11.28
C TYR A 165 -2.97 3.01 10.52
N GLN A 166 -2.76 4.32 10.56
CA GLN A 166 -3.54 5.25 9.74
C GLN A 166 -3.34 4.96 8.25
N ARG A 167 -2.11 4.73 7.81
CA ARG A 167 -1.79 4.32 6.44
C ARG A 167 -2.43 2.99 6.06
N LEU A 168 -2.38 1.99 6.95
CA LEU A 168 -3.05 0.70 6.72
C LEU A 168 -4.53 0.87 6.39
N ALA A 169 -5.27 1.67 7.17
CA ALA A 169 -6.69 1.92 6.91
C ALA A 169 -6.92 2.60 5.56
N VAL A 170 -6.20 3.69 5.27
CA VAL A 170 -6.41 4.45 4.03
C VAL A 170 -6.03 3.64 2.79
N TYR A 171 -4.91 2.94 2.81
CA TYR A 171 -4.46 2.17 1.65
C TYR A 171 -5.24 0.87 1.45
N GLN A 172 -5.76 0.26 2.51
CA GLN A 172 -6.72 -0.84 2.37
C GLN A 172 -8.02 -0.35 1.71
N PHE A 173 -8.51 0.84 2.09
CA PHE A 173 -9.69 1.44 1.44
C PHE A 173 -9.41 1.80 -0.02
N LYS A 174 -8.25 2.40 -0.33
CA LYS A 174 -7.81 2.68 -1.72
C LYS A 174 -7.76 1.41 -2.55
N LEU A 175 -7.19 0.33 -2.01
CA LEU A 175 -7.17 -0.98 -2.66
C LEU A 175 -8.58 -1.51 -2.90
N HIS A 176 -9.48 -1.38 -1.92
CA HIS A 176 -10.88 -1.78 -2.07
C HIS A 176 -11.53 -1.10 -3.28
N LEU A 177 -11.41 0.23 -3.37
CA LEU A 177 -11.96 0.99 -4.49
C LEU A 177 -11.39 0.53 -5.83
N ILE A 178 -10.07 0.36 -5.93
CA ILE A 178 -9.42 -0.13 -7.15
C ILE A 178 -9.98 -1.49 -7.56
N LEU A 179 -10.04 -2.45 -6.63
CA LEU A 179 -10.54 -3.79 -6.92
C LEU A 179 -12.01 -3.73 -7.34
N GLN A 180 -12.87 -3.04 -6.60
CA GLN A 180 -14.28 -2.89 -6.96
C GLN A 180 -14.47 -2.29 -8.35
N THR A 181 -13.74 -1.21 -8.67
CA THR A 181 -13.81 -0.58 -9.99
C THR A 181 -13.33 -1.52 -11.09
N MET A 182 -12.22 -2.24 -10.89
CA MET A 182 -11.73 -3.24 -11.84
C MET A 182 -12.77 -4.35 -12.07
N PHE A 183 -13.31 -4.93 -11.00
CA PHE A 183 -14.27 -6.03 -11.10
C PHE A 183 -15.57 -5.64 -11.79
N ILE A 184 -16.14 -4.48 -11.46
CA ILE A 184 -17.37 -4.02 -12.13
C ILE A 184 -17.08 -3.62 -13.58
N THR A 185 -15.87 -3.14 -13.89
CA THR A 185 -15.46 -2.88 -15.28
C THR A 185 -15.39 -4.16 -16.10
N ILE A 186 -14.88 -5.26 -15.53
CA ILE A 186 -14.74 -6.56 -16.21
C ILE A 186 -16.07 -7.33 -16.22
N HIS A 187 -16.84 -7.26 -15.13
CA HIS A 187 -18.11 -7.96 -14.92
C HIS A 187 -19.21 -6.96 -14.51
N PRO A 188 -19.85 -6.28 -15.47
CA PRO A 188 -20.80 -5.20 -15.20
C PRO A 188 -22.07 -5.60 -14.44
N ASP A 189 -22.38 -6.89 -14.37
CA ASP A 189 -23.52 -7.43 -13.63
C ASP A 189 -23.27 -7.51 -12.11
N LEU A 190 -22.02 -7.36 -11.67
CA LEU A 190 -21.66 -7.33 -10.26
C LEU A 190 -22.08 -6.01 -9.61
N ARG A 191 -22.44 -6.12 -8.32
CA ARG A 191 -22.77 -4.95 -7.48
C ARG A 191 -21.55 -4.49 -6.71
N LEU A 192 -21.52 -3.19 -6.44
CA LEU A 192 -20.53 -2.60 -5.55
C LEU A 192 -20.70 -3.17 -4.15
N SER A 193 -19.60 -3.64 -3.57
CA SER A 193 -19.58 -4.06 -2.18
C SER A 193 -19.90 -2.87 -1.27
N ARG A 194 -20.83 -3.08 -0.34
CA ARG A 194 -21.18 -2.11 0.72
C ARG A 194 -20.46 -2.41 2.04
N ASN A 195 -19.52 -3.34 2.04
CA ASN A 195 -18.79 -3.72 3.25
C ASN A 195 -17.75 -2.68 3.66
N VAL A 196 -17.46 -1.72 2.78
CA VAL A 196 -16.45 -0.67 2.93
C VAL A 196 -17.05 0.62 2.37
N GLU A 197 -17.12 1.65 3.20
CA GLU A 197 -17.60 2.97 2.81
C GLU A 197 -16.68 4.03 3.43
N PRO A 198 -16.53 5.24 2.85
CA PRO A 198 -15.67 6.28 3.40
C PRO A 198 -15.96 6.61 4.87
N GLY A 199 -17.23 6.49 5.30
CA GLY A 199 -17.65 6.68 6.68
C GLY A 199 -17.00 5.73 7.68
N MET A 200 -16.44 4.60 7.23
CA MET A 200 -15.69 3.70 8.10
C MET A 200 -14.31 4.23 8.48
N LEU A 201 -13.74 5.19 7.73
CA LEU A 201 -12.41 5.75 7.97
C LEU A 201 -12.47 6.72 9.17
N GLY A 202 -12.68 6.17 10.36
CA GLY A 202 -12.65 6.85 11.66
C GLY A 202 -11.24 7.18 12.14
N ILE A 203 -10.38 7.60 11.21
CA ILE A 203 -8.96 7.92 11.42
C ILE A 203 -8.65 9.31 10.88
N LYS A 204 -7.58 9.91 11.39
CA LYS A 204 -7.00 11.15 10.86
C LYS A 204 -6.26 10.90 9.55
N ILE A 205 -6.15 11.94 8.73
CA ILE A 205 -5.35 11.91 7.51
C ILE A 205 -3.89 11.57 7.87
N PRO A 206 -3.24 10.61 7.17
CA PRO A 206 -1.83 10.32 7.38
C PRO A 206 -0.94 11.54 7.10
N LEU A 207 0.26 11.53 7.66
CA LEU A 207 1.26 12.55 7.36
C LEU A 207 1.61 12.58 5.86
N PRO A 208 2.04 13.74 5.32
CA PRO A 208 2.63 13.81 4.00
C PRO A 208 3.82 12.85 3.85
N LEU A 209 4.01 12.27 2.67
CA LEU A 209 5.09 11.30 2.40
C LEU A 209 6.48 11.81 2.82
N MET A 210 6.76 13.10 2.56
CA MET A 210 8.03 13.74 2.94
C MET A 210 8.31 13.72 4.45
N MET A 211 7.28 13.73 5.29
CA MET A 211 7.42 13.62 6.75
C MET A 211 7.53 12.16 7.17
N TRP A 212 6.79 11.26 6.50
CA TRP A 212 6.82 9.82 6.76
C TRP A 212 8.17 9.17 6.44
N ASP A 213 8.82 9.63 5.37
CA ASP A 213 10.17 9.17 5.00
C ASP A 213 11.28 9.96 5.71
N GLY A 214 10.91 10.84 6.64
CA GLY A 214 11.87 11.58 7.45
C GLY A 214 12.58 10.69 8.50
N PRO A 215 13.64 11.20 9.15
CA PRO A 215 14.37 10.43 10.15
C PRO A 215 13.50 9.99 11.35
N ALA A 216 13.49 8.68 11.64
CA ALA A 216 12.85 8.04 12.77
C ALA A 216 13.34 8.60 14.12
N ALA A 217 14.60 9.04 14.18
CA ALA A 217 15.18 9.67 15.37
C ALA A 217 14.41 10.93 15.82
N HIS A 218 13.77 11.66 14.89
CA HIS A 218 12.93 12.81 15.24
C HIS A 218 11.67 12.42 16.03
N TRP A 219 11.27 11.16 15.92
CA TRP A 219 10.04 10.61 16.51
C TRP A 219 10.32 9.71 17.71
N TYR A 220 11.60 9.45 18.01
CA TYR A 220 11.99 8.56 19.10
C TYR A 220 11.56 9.12 20.47
N GLY A 221 10.85 8.32 21.26
CA GLY A 221 10.35 8.70 22.58
C GLY A 221 9.26 9.79 22.56
N MET A 222 8.90 10.30 21.38
CA MET A 222 7.81 11.27 21.23
C MET A 222 6.48 10.52 21.31
N VAL A 223 5.59 10.99 22.17
CA VAL A 223 4.21 10.50 22.24
C VAL A 223 3.33 11.42 21.40
N PRO A 224 2.50 10.90 20.48
CA PRO A 224 1.55 11.73 19.76
C PRO A 224 0.61 12.44 20.72
N MET A 225 0.69 13.77 20.76
CA MET A 225 -0.30 14.60 21.42
C MET A 225 -1.50 14.70 20.48
N ASP A 226 -2.54 13.92 20.73
CA ASP A 226 -3.81 14.14 20.05
C ASP A 226 -4.46 15.38 20.63
N HIS A 227 -4.47 16.45 19.84
CA HIS A 227 -5.56 17.40 19.96
C HIS A 227 -6.84 16.68 19.52
N ASP A 228 -7.89 16.85 20.32
CA ASP A 228 -9.25 16.31 20.16
C ASP A 228 -9.98 16.95 18.96
N ASP A 229 -9.25 17.16 17.87
CA ASP A 229 -9.75 17.77 16.66
C ASP A 229 -10.39 16.70 15.79
N ASP A 230 -11.61 16.30 16.20
CA ASP A 230 -12.48 15.37 15.50
C ASP A 230 -12.76 15.81 14.05
N VAL A 231 -12.57 17.10 13.74
CA VAL A 231 -12.79 17.69 12.41
C VAL A 231 -11.85 17.10 11.36
N LEU A 232 -10.68 16.58 11.77
CA LEU A 232 -9.68 16.00 10.86
C LEU A 232 -9.88 14.50 10.59
N MET A 233 -10.92 13.87 11.15
CA MET A 233 -11.24 12.48 10.83
C MET A 233 -11.84 12.39 9.42
N ILE A 234 -11.34 11.44 8.61
CA ILE A 234 -11.77 11.28 7.22
C ILE A 234 -13.28 11.04 7.14
N SER A 235 -13.83 10.18 8.00
CA SER A 235 -15.27 9.92 8.10
C SER A 235 -16.10 11.19 8.34
N LYS A 236 -15.64 12.09 9.23
CA LYS A 236 -16.30 13.37 9.53
C LYS A 236 -16.20 14.35 8.38
N MET A 237 -15.06 14.38 7.70
CA MET A 237 -14.90 15.16 6.47
C MET A 237 -15.87 14.70 5.37
N CYS A 238 -16.08 13.38 5.24
CA CYS A 238 -17.03 12.80 4.29
C CYS A 238 -18.48 13.15 4.65
N GLU A 239 -18.85 13.03 5.93
CA GLU A 239 -20.17 13.42 6.45
C GLU A 239 -20.45 14.89 6.13
N GLN A 240 -19.50 15.77 6.44
CA GLN A 240 -19.62 17.20 6.16
C GLN A 240 -19.76 17.47 4.66
N ALA A 241 -18.95 16.84 3.81
CA ALA A 241 -19.00 17.03 2.36
C ALA A 241 -20.33 16.59 1.75
N SER A 242 -20.91 15.49 2.24
CA SER A 242 -22.25 15.04 1.84
C SER A 242 -23.35 15.98 2.33
N LEU A 243 -23.22 16.56 3.53
CA LEU A 243 -24.19 17.52 4.08
C LEU A 243 -24.15 18.88 3.34
N THR A 244 -22.96 19.40 3.04
CA THR A 244 -22.80 20.70 2.38
C THR A 244 -22.93 20.63 0.86
N MET A 245 -22.88 19.42 0.29
CA MET A 245 -22.77 19.20 -1.16
C MET A 245 -21.61 19.99 -1.78
N ASP A 246 -20.53 20.17 -1.02
CA ASP A 246 -19.27 20.75 -1.48
C ASP A 246 -18.05 19.94 -1.01
N ASN A 247 -16.92 20.10 -1.69
CA ASN A 247 -15.69 19.35 -1.40
C ASN A 247 -14.76 20.08 -0.43
N LYS A 248 -15.18 21.18 0.20
CA LYS A 248 -14.30 22.02 1.03
C LYS A 248 -13.75 21.25 2.22
N ALA A 249 -14.61 20.44 2.85
CA ALA A 249 -14.20 19.57 3.96
C ALA A 249 -13.16 18.51 3.53
N LEU A 250 -13.13 18.12 2.25
CA LEU A 250 -12.21 17.12 1.71
C LEU A 250 -10.88 17.72 1.20
N VAL A 251 -10.69 19.05 1.23
CA VAL A 251 -9.46 19.70 0.75
C VAL A 251 -8.18 19.13 1.35
N PRO A 252 -8.09 18.85 2.67
CA PRO A 252 -6.92 18.21 3.25
C PRO A 252 -6.62 16.83 2.64
N LEU A 253 -7.65 16.03 2.36
CA LEU A 253 -7.49 14.71 1.76
C LEU A 253 -7.09 14.81 0.27
N LEU A 254 -7.67 15.77 -0.46
CA LEU A 254 -7.28 16.08 -1.84
C LEU A 254 -5.83 16.54 -1.96
N SER A 255 -5.33 17.22 -0.93
CA SER A 255 -3.93 17.65 -0.85
C SER A 255 -2.98 16.49 -0.50
N TRP A 256 -3.46 15.53 0.29
CA TRP A 256 -2.69 14.34 0.66
C TRP A 256 -2.60 13.31 -0.48
N ASP A 257 -3.73 12.92 -1.07
CA ASP A 257 -3.82 12.09 -2.27
C ASP A 257 -5.01 12.57 -3.11
N ARG A 258 -4.70 13.30 -4.18
CA ARG A 258 -5.71 13.89 -5.06
C ARG A 258 -6.64 12.84 -5.67
N CYS A 259 -6.11 11.69 -6.07
CA CYS A 259 -6.90 10.65 -6.73
C CYS A 259 -7.88 10.02 -5.73
N LEU A 260 -7.39 9.68 -4.54
CA LEU A 260 -8.24 9.13 -3.49
C LEU A 260 -9.29 10.15 -3.02
N GLY A 261 -8.89 11.41 -2.81
CA GLY A 261 -9.80 12.48 -2.41
C GLY A 261 -10.92 12.71 -3.43
N MET A 262 -10.61 12.66 -4.73
CA MET A 262 -11.63 12.78 -5.78
C MET A 262 -12.55 11.55 -5.82
N ALA A 263 -12.02 10.33 -5.65
CA ALA A 263 -12.84 9.13 -5.60
C ALA A 263 -13.81 9.12 -4.40
N ILE A 264 -13.34 9.58 -3.23
CA ILE A 264 -14.18 9.75 -2.03
C ILE A 264 -15.21 10.85 -2.26
N TRP A 265 -14.85 11.95 -2.93
CA TRP A 265 -15.81 13.00 -3.28
C TRP A 265 -16.94 12.48 -4.18
N CYS A 266 -16.62 11.68 -5.22
CA CYS A 266 -17.62 11.01 -6.03
C CYS A 266 -18.54 10.12 -5.17
N TRP A 267 -17.98 9.43 -4.16
CA TRP A 267 -18.79 8.62 -3.24
C TRP A 267 -19.75 9.49 -2.41
N CYS A 268 -19.28 10.60 -1.87
CA CYS A 268 -20.08 11.54 -1.09
C CYS A 268 -21.25 12.15 -1.88
N LEU A 269 -21.06 12.35 -3.20
CA LEU A 269 -22.07 12.91 -4.11
C LEU A 269 -23.02 11.89 -4.73
N ARG A 270 -22.73 10.60 -4.55
CA ARG A 270 -23.35 9.50 -5.29
C ARG A 270 -24.88 9.54 -5.31
N GLY A 271 -25.55 10.01 -4.25
CA GLY A 271 -27.00 10.18 -4.23
C GLY A 271 -27.76 8.92 -4.67
N SER A 272 -28.51 9.00 -5.78
CA SER A 272 -29.26 7.89 -6.38
C SER A 272 -28.53 7.17 -7.53
N GLU A 273 -27.25 7.46 -7.77
CA GLU A 273 -26.46 6.83 -8.83
C GLU A 273 -26.37 5.31 -8.67
N THR A 274 -26.54 4.63 -9.79
CA THR A 274 -26.30 3.18 -9.91
C THR A 274 -24.83 2.85 -9.65
N ASP A 275 -24.53 1.59 -9.31
CA ASP A 275 -23.14 1.13 -9.12
C ASP A 275 -22.27 1.39 -10.36
N LYS A 276 -22.87 1.27 -11.55
CA LYS A 276 -22.19 1.48 -12.84
C LYS A 276 -21.83 2.95 -13.07
N GLU A 277 -22.77 3.85 -12.83
CA GLU A 277 -22.53 5.30 -12.95
C GLU A 277 -21.43 5.74 -11.98
N PHE A 278 -21.51 5.29 -10.74
CA PHE A 278 -20.48 5.56 -9.73
C PHE A 278 -19.10 5.04 -10.18
N VAL A 279 -19.02 3.81 -10.67
CA VAL A 279 -17.77 3.20 -11.15
C VAL A 279 -17.14 3.99 -12.29
N GLU A 280 -17.93 4.42 -13.28
CA GLU A 280 -17.42 5.25 -14.37
C GLU A 280 -16.93 6.62 -13.89
N SER A 281 -17.58 7.20 -12.88
CA SER A 281 -17.15 8.46 -12.26
C SER A 281 -15.81 8.35 -11.52
N VAL A 282 -15.53 7.23 -10.84
CA VAL A 282 -14.28 7.06 -10.08
C VAL A 282 -13.11 6.50 -10.89
N LYS A 283 -13.39 5.82 -12.00
CA LYS A 283 -12.42 5.13 -12.85
C LYS A 283 -11.19 5.96 -13.25
N PRO A 284 -11.30 7.25 -13.64
CA PRO A 284 -10.13 8.07 -13.97
C PRO A 284 -9.20 8.32 -12.79
N PHE A 285 -9.73 8.30 -11.57
CA PHE A 285 -8.94 8.54 -10.36
C PHE A 285 -8.30 7.26 -9.82
N VAL A 286 -8.96 6.10 -9.98
CA VAL A 286 -8.45 4.85 -9.41
C VAL A 286 -7.64 4.03 -10.43
N LEU A 287 -8.12 3.83 -11.66
CA LEU A 287 -7.46 2.94 -12.63
C LEU A 287 -6.36 3.63 -13.43
N ASP A 288 -6.56 4.87 -13.87
CA ASP A 288 -5.53 5.57 -14.64
C ASP A 288 -4.29 5.91 -13.79
N SER A 289 -4.47 6.01 -12.47
CA SER A 289 -3.36 6.13 -11.52
C SER A 289 -2.38 4.93 -11.57
N LEU A 290 -2.88 3.74 -11.92
CA LEU A 290 -2.07 2.53 -12.08
C LEU A 290 -1.34 2.46 -13.43
N LYS A 291 -1.82 3.18 -14.45
CA LYS A 291 -1.21 3.20 -15.79
C LYS A 291 -0.01 4.13 -15.88
N ASN A 292 0.04 5.17 -15.05
CA ASN A 292 1.11 6.18 -15.04
C ASN A 292 2.40 5.72 -14.34
N THR A 293 2.42 4.52 -13.72
CA THR A 293 3.68 3.81 -13.48
C THR A 293 4.17 3.27 -14.82
N ASN A 294 5.40 3.58 -15.24
CA ASN A 294 6.06 3.06 -16.46
C ASN A 294 6.28 1.51 -16.45
N ALA A 295 5.30 0.74 -16.00
CA ALA A 295 5.32 -0.71 -15.82
C ALA A 295 4.58 -1.46 -16.94
N PHE A 296 3.98 -0.78 -17.92
CA PHE A 296 3.41 -1.41 -19.10
C PHE A 296 4.35 -1.23 -20.31
N PRO A 297 5.04 -2.28 -20.79
CA PRO A 297 5.27 -2.37 -22.22
C PRO A 297 3.90 -2.57 -22.87
N GLY A 298 3.64 -1.86 -23.96
CA GLY A 298 2.44 -2.07 -24.78
C GLY A 298 2.32 -3.53 -25.25
N PRO A 299 1.14 -3.94 -25.74
CA PRO A 299 0.94 -5.29 -26.23
C PRO A 299 1.93 -5.57 -27.37
N SER A 300 2.71 -6.64 -27.21
CA SER A 300 3.50 -7.27 -28.27
C SER A 300 2.60 -7.89 -29.33
#